data_AF-A0A5B1M009-F1
#
_entry.id   AF-A0A5B1M009-F1
#
_cell.length_a   1.000
_cell.length_b   1.000
_cell.length_c   1.000
_cell.angle_alpha   90.00
_cell.angle_beta   90.00
_cell.angle_gamma   90.00
#
_symmetry.space_group_name_H-M   'P 1'
#
loop_
_entity.id
_entity.type
_entity.pdbx_description
1 polymer ?
#
loop_
_entity_poly.entity_id
_entity_poly.type
_entity_poly.pdbx_seq_one_letter_code
_entity_poly.pdbx_strand_id
1 'polypeptide(L)'
;MTIEILGAVAHLVPAVLPLASDDGVLWLLAAGPAGGAATYWLIYRYYRNTDKSHAYERDTIIHAQPVQGGEEKVDHISKTRDSDIDGDNSKHHRKRVQRIP
;
A
#
# COMPACT_ATOMS: atom_id res chain seq x y z
N MET A 1 -12.18 -8.74 27.40
CA MET A 1 -12.74 -8.30 26.09
C MET A 1 -14.27 -8.35 26.09
N THR A 2 -14.91 -9.43 26.55
CA THR A 2 -16.38 -9.55 26.59
C THR A 2 -17.07 -8.58 27.56
N ILE A 3 -16.47 -8.29 28.72
CA ILE A 3 -17.02 -7.35 29.72
C ILE A 3 -16.94 -5.89 29.25
N GLU A 4 -15.86 -5.51 28.57
CA GLU A 4 -15.64 -4.16 28.01
C GLU A 4 -16.68 -3.81 26.93
N ILE A 5 -16.96 -4.76 26.03
CA ILE A 5 -17.94 -4.58 24.96
C ILE A 5 -19.35 -4.46 25.54
N LEU A 6 -19.66 -5.24 26.59
CA LEU A 6 -20.94 -5.18 27.27
C LEU A 6 -21.15 -3.81 27.97
N GLY A 7 -20.11 -3.27 28.59
CA GLY A 7 -20.14 -1.92 29.18
C GLY A 7 -20.34 -0.82 28.12
N ALA A 8 -19.66 -0.93 26.97
CA ALA A 8 -19.83 0.03 25.87
C ALA A 8 -21.27 0.04 25.31
N VAL A 9 -21.89 -1.14 25.17
CA VAL A 9 -23.28 -1.26 24.72
C VAL A 9 -24.25 -0.68 25.75
N ALA A 10 -23.98 -0.85 27.04
CA ALA A 10 -24.82 -0.30 28.11
C ALA A 10 -24.89 1.24 28.09
N HIS A 11 -23.87 1.93 27.58
CA HIS A 11 -23.82 3.38 27.47
C HIS A 11 -24.42 3.93 26.17
N LEU A 12 -24.70 3.09 25.17
CA LEU A 12 -25.26 3.55 23.89
C LEU A 12 -26.70 4.04 24.03
N VAL A 13 -27.54 3.33 24.77
CA VAL A 13 -28.95 3.70 24.96
C VAL A 13 -29.12 5.10 25.58
N PRO A 14 -28.47 5.44 26.72
CA PRO A 14 -28.59 6.77 27.29
C PRO A 14 -27.92 7.86 26.44
N ALA A 15 -26.95 7.53 25.59
CA ALA A 15 -26.32 8.48 24.69
C ALA A 15 -27.17 8.80 23.44
N VAL A 16 -27.94 7.82 22.95
CA VAL A 16 -28.74 7.94 21.71
C VAL A 16 -30.14 8.51 21.98
N LEU A 17 -30.74 8.19 23.13
CA LEU A 17 -32.09 8.61 23.47
C LEU A 17 -32.31 10.15 23.43
N PRO A 18 -31.36 11.00 23.89
CA PRO A 18 -31.49 12.45 23.76
C PRO A 18 -31.42 12.97 22.31
N LEU A 19 -30.82 12.22 21.38
CA LEU A 19 -30.83 12.61 19.95
C LEU A 19 -32.15 12.31 19.26
N ALA A 20 -33.07 11.59 19.90
CA ALA A 20 -34.40 11.34 19.36
C ALA A 20 -35.38 12.51 19.56
N SER A 21 -34.95 13.61 20.20
CA SER A 21 -35.72 14.86 20.26
C SER A 21 -35.63 15.65 18.94
N ASP A 22 -36.54 16.62 18.74
CA ASP A 22 -36.69 17.37 17.48
C ASP A 22 -35.38 17.98 16.94
N ASP A 23 -34.48 18.45 17.81
CA ASP A 23 -33.20 19.05 17.40
C ASP A 23 -32.13 18.03 16.97
N GLY A 24 -32.25 16.76 17.40
CA GLY A 24 -31.23 15.72 17.21
C GLY A 24 -31.57 14.70 16.11
N VAL A 25 -32.84 14.62 15.70
CA VAL A 25 -33.34 13.50 14.89
C VAL A 25 -32.67 13.42 13.52
N LEU A 26 -32.29 14.57 12.94
CA LEU A 26 -31.56 14.62 11.66
C LEU A 26 -30.13 14.07 11.79
N TRP A 27 -29.47 14.33 12.92
CA TRP A 27 -28.14 13.76 13.19
C TRP A 27 -28.21 12.26 13.41
N LEU A 28 -29.24 11.78 14.11
CA LEU A 28 -29.49 10.36 14.29
C LEU A 28 -29.75 9.65 12.96
N LEU A 29 -30.57 10.26 12.09
CA LEU A 29 -30.83 9.75 10.75
C LEU A 29 -29.56 9.71 9.88
N ALA A 30 -28.72 10.75 9.97
CA ALA A 30 -27.47 10.82 9.23
C ALA A 30 -26.42 9.81 9.71
N ALA A 31 -26.46 9.39 10.99
CA ALA A 31 -25.46 8.49 11.58
C ALA A 31 -25.33 7.15 10.83
N GLY A 32 -26.45 6.60 10.32
CA GLY A 32 -26.44 5.35 9.55
C GLY A 32 -25.68 5.47 8.22
N PRO A 33 -26.15 6.31 7.27
CA PRO A 33 -25.47 6.54 6.00
C PRO A 33 -24.03 7.06 6.17
N ALA A 34 -23.79 7.95 7.13
CA ALA A 34 -22.45 8.47 7.42
C ALA A 34 -21.53 7.36 7.93
N GLY A 35 -22.00 6.51 8.84
CA GLY A 35 -21.24 5.36 9.34
C GLY A 35 -20.91 4.34 8.25
N GLY A 36 -21.87 4.06 7.35
CA GLY A 36 -21.65 3.19 6.19
C GLY A 36 -20.61 3.74 5.22
N ALA A 37 -20.75 5.02 4.84
CA ALA A 37 -19.81 5.71 3.96
C ALA A 37 -18.40 5.78 4.57
N ALA A 38 -18.30 6.12 5.86
CA ALA A 38 -17.02 6.17 6.58
C ALA A 38 -16.35 4.79 6.63
N THR A 39 -17.11 3.72 6.90
CA THR A 39 -16.59 2.35 6.92
C THR A 39 -16.05 1.93 5.56
N TYR A 40 -16.83 2.15 4.50
CA TYR A 40 -16.39 1.86 3.14
C TYR A 40 -15.12 2.64 2.78
N TRP A 41 -15.11 3.94 3.07
CA TRP A 41 -13.99 4.81 2.72
C TRP A 41 -12.71 4.45 3.47
N LEU A 42 -12.80 4.08 4.74
CA LEU A 42 -11.67 3.61 5.54
C LEU A 42 -11.06 2.34 4.94
N ILE A 43 -11.89 1.35 4.60
CA ILE A 43 -11.43 0.10 3.96
C ILE A 43 -10.82 0.40 2.59
N TYR A 44 -11.50 1.23 1.79
CA TYR A 44 -11.04 1.64 0.47
C TYR A 44 -9.65 2.28 0.57
N ARG A 45 -9.46 3.27 1.44
CA ARG A 45 -8.17 3.97 1.62
C ARG A 45 -7.08 3.03 2.15
N TYR A 46 -7.43 2.15 3.09
CA TYR A 46 -6.48 1.17 3.64
C TYR A 46 -5.90 0.24 2.57
N TYR A 47 -6.73 -0.23 1.62
CA TYR A 47 -6.28 -1.15 0.57
C TYR A 47 -5.82 -0.47 -0.71
N ARG A 48 -6.48 0.61 -1.13
CA ARG A 48 -6.17 1.27 -2.41
C ARG A 48 -4.96 2.18 -2.35
N ASN A 49 -4.38 2.44 -1.17
CA ASN A 49 -3.16 3.22 -0.96
C ASN A 49 -3.09 4.51 -1.80
N THR A 50 -4.25 5.08 -2.16
CA THR A 50 -4.36 6.17 -3.15
C THR A 50 -3.82 7.48 -2.60
N ASP A 51 -3.67 7.56 -1.28
CA ASP A 51 -3.14 8.67 -0.51
C ASP A 51 -1.66 8.51 -0.12
N LYS A 52 -1.01 7.41 -0.52
CA LYS A 52 0.40 7.16 -0.20
C LYS A 52 1.23 7.27 -1.47
N SER A 53 2.23 8.14 -1.46
CA SER A 53 3.33 8.09 -2.43
C SER A 53 4.01 6.73 -2.32
N HIS A 54 4.23 6.04 -3.43
CA HIS A 54 4.95 4.77 -3.41
C HIS A 54 6.31 4.99 -2.72
N ALA A 55 6.64 4.15 -1.72
CA ALA A 55 7.93 4.22 -1.01
C ALA A 55 9.14 4.20 -1.97
N TYR A 56 8.93 3.68 -3.19
CA TYR A 56 9.89 3.64 -4.29
C TYR A 56 10.33 5.00 -4.83
N GLU A 57 9.66 6.11 -4.49
CA GLU A 57 10.12 7.45 -4.91
C GLU A 57 11.32 7.95 -4.09
N ARG A 58 11.53 7.45 -2.87
CA ARG A 58 12.69 7.82 -2.03
C ARG A 58 13.82 6.79 -2.07
N ASP A 59 13.48 5.50 -2.19
CA ASP A 59 14.46 4.42 -2.18
C ASP A 59 15.20 4.24 -3.52
N THR A 60 14.77 4.94 -4.58
CA THR A 60 15.46 4.97 -5.88
C THR A 60 16.33 6.21 -6.05
N ILE A 61 16.67 6.92 -4.96
CA ILE A 61 17.76 7.90 -5.00
C ILE A 61 19.06 7.11 -5.07
N ILE A 62 19.47 6.77 -6.28
CA ILE A 62 20.77 6.15 -6.55
C ILE A 62 21.83 7.22 -6.24
N HIS A 63 22.46 7.12 -5.07
CA HIS A 63 23.68 7.86 -4.81
C HIS A 63 24.76 7.32 -5.74
N ALA A 64 25.11 8.11 -6.76
CA ALA A 64 26.20 7.79 -7.67
C ALA A 64 27.49 7.65 -6.86
N GLN A 65 27.96 6.42 -6.68
CA GLN A 65 29.30 6.16 -6.20
C GLN A 65 30.29 6.53 -7.32
N PRO A 66 31.44 7.15 -6.99
CA PRO A 66 32.46 7.38 -7.99
C PRO A 66 32.93 6.02 -8.53
N VAL A 67 32.76 5.79 -9.82
CA VAL A 67 33.32 4.61 -10.50
C VAL A 67 34.83 4.81 -10.58
N GLN A 68 35.54 4.39 -9.53
CA GLN A 68 37.01 4.38 -9.48
C GLN A 68 37.48 3.05 -10.05
N GLY A 69 37.87 3.07 -11.32
CA GLY A 69 38.41 1.92 -12.03
C GLY A 69 38.67 2.32 -13.47
N GLY A 70 39.87 2.03 -13.98
CA GLY A 70 40.15 2.20 -15.41
C GLY A 70 39.21 1.34 -16.22
N GLU A 71 38.64 1.89 -17.29
CA GLU A 71 37.81 1.12 -18.21
C GLU A 71 38.71 0.15 -19.00
N GLU A 72 38.66 -1.13 -18.67
CA GLU A 72 39.21 -2.17 -19.53
C GLU A 72 38.09 -2.68 -20.43
N LYS A 73 38.22 -2.43 -21.73
CA LYS A 73 37.25 -2.90 -22.72
C LYS A 73 37.43 -4.41 -22.92
N VAL A 74 36.58 -5.20 -22.27
CA VAL A 74 36.66 -6.67 -22.29
C VAL A 74 36.13 -7.26 -23.61
N ASP A 75 35.13 -6.62 -24.24
CA ASP A 75 34.55 -7.12 -25.49
C ASP A 75 33.87 -6.02 -26.32
N HIS A 76 33.53 -6.32 -27.57
CA HIS A 76 32.78 -5.44 -28.49
C HIS A 76 31.85 -6.25 -29.39
N ILE A 77 30.54 -6.09 -29.18
CA ILE A 77 29.50 -6.68 -30.03
C ILE A 77 28.98 -5.59 -30.98
N SER A 78 29.11 -5.82 -32.28
CA SER A 78 28.65 -4.88 -33.32
C SER A 78 27.25 -5.19 -33.86
N LYS A 79 26.76 -6.42 -33.67
CA LYS A 79 25.43 -6.89 -34.07
C LYS A 79 24.97 -8.03 -33.14
N THR A 80 23.76 -7.92 -32.61
CA THR A 80 23.07 -9.03 -31.94
C THR A 80 22.09 -9.68 -32.92
N ARG A 81 22.14 -11.00 -33.06
CA ARG A 81 21.13 -11.80 -33.79
C ARG A 81 20.26 -12.62 -32.86
N ASP A 82 20.65 -12.79 -31.61
CA ASP A 82 19.87 -13.54 -30.63
C ASP A 82 18.63 -12.78 -30.22
N SER A 83 17.52 -13.50 -30.19
CA SER A 83 16.23 -13.01 -29.68
C SER A 83 16.18 -12.95 -28.16
N ASP A 84 17.13 -13.61 -27.50
CA ASP A 84 17.11 -13.85 -26.06
C ASP A 84 18.51 -13.64 -25.46
N ILE A 85 18.54 -13.33 -24.16
CA ILE A 85 19.78 -13.11 -23.41
C ILE A 85 20.24 -14.44 -22.81
N ASP A 86 21.53 -14.73 -22.92
CA ASP A 86 22.13 -15.87 -22.23
C ASP A 86 21.92 -15.76 -20.72
N GLY A 87 21.21 -16.73 -20.15
CA GLY A 87 20.82 -16.74 -18.75
C GLY A 87 19.50 -16.03 -18.43
N ASP A 88 18.65 -15.74 -19.43
CA ASP A 88 17.30 -15.22 -19.19
C ASP A 88 16.50 -16.13 -18.23
N ASN A 89 15.85 -15.49 -17.28
CA ASN A 89 15.07 -16.12 -16.22
C ASN A 89 13.59 -15.73 -16.26
N SER A 90 13.12 -15.10 -17.33
CA SER A 90 11.74 -14.62 -17.53
C SER A 90 10.67 -15.67 -17.21
N LYS A 91 10.91 -16.93 -17.61
CA LYS A 91 10.00 -18.08 -17.37
C LYS A 91 10.23 -18.81 -16.04
N HIS A 92 11.28 -18.46 -15.31
CA HIS A 92 11.74 -19.16 -14.11
C HIS A 92 11.96 -18.22 -12.92
N HIS A 93 11.00 -17.31 -12.70
CA HIS A 93 11.02 -16.22 -11.70
C HIS A 93 11.48 -16.56 -10.26
N ARG A 94 11.52 -17.84 -9.86
CA ARG A 94 12.01 -18.29 -8.54
C ARG A 94 13.50 -18.62 -8.50
N LYS A 95 14.16 -18.81 -9.64
CA LYS A 95 15.61 -19.00 -9.67
C LYS A 95 16.27 -17.64 -9.49
N ARG A 96 17.16 -17.49 -8.52
CA ARG A 96 17.92 -16.24 -8.34
C ARG A 96 19.06 -16.20 -9.34
N VAL A 97 19.24 -15.06 -10.01
CA VAL A 97 20.43 -14.79 -10.83
C VAL A 97 21.64 -14.76 -9.90
N GLN A 98 22.63 -15.60 -10.19
CA GLN A 98 23.91 -15.54 -9.49
C GLN A 98 24.75 -14.44 -10.14
N ARG A 99 25.32 -13.55 -9.32
CA ARG A 99 26.30 -12.58 -9.80
C ARG A 99 27.60 -13.32 -10.05
N ILE A 100 28.28 -12.98 -11.13
CA ILE A 100 29.62 -13.49 -11.46
C ILE A 100 30.53 -13.22 -10.23
N PRO A 101 31.37 -14.17 -9.81
CA PRO A 101 32.33 -13.95 -8.73
C PRO A 101 33.34 -12.84 -9.05
#